data_AF-A0A1G5PQK8-F1
#
_entry.id   AF-A0A1G5PQK8-F1
#
_cell.length_a   1.000
_cell.length_b   1.000
_cell.length_c   1.000
_cell.angle_alpha   90.00
_cell.angle_beta   90.00
_cell.angle_gamma   90.00
#
_symmetry.space_group_name_H-M   'P 1'
#
loop_
_entity.id
_entity.type
_entity.pdbx_description
1 polymer ?
#
loop_
_entity_poly.entity_id
_entity_poly.type
_entity_poly.pdbx_seq_one_letter_code
_entity_poly.pdbx_strand_id
1 'polypeptide(L)'
;MSVATTRGVLFVHSAPTALCPHVEWAIGSVVDKRTDLEWTPQPAAPGMFRAELSWTGTPGTGAQLASALRGWAHLRYEVTEEPSQGVDGARWSHTPELGIFHAVTDVHGNIMVTEDRIRYAYESGAGDPSAVYHELSLALGEAWDEELEPFRHAAEGAPVRWLHQVG
;
A
#
# COMPACT_ATOMS: atom_id res chain seq x y z
N MET A 1 -19.97 -13.94 -19.04
CA MET A 1 -19.43 -14.03 -17.67
C MET A 1 -19.22 -12.60 -17.19
N SER A 2 -19.81 -12.21 -16.06
CA SER A 2 -19.54 -10.89 -15.46
C SER A 2 -18.07 -10.86 -15.07
N VAL A 3 -17.33 -9.84 -15.48
CA VAL A 3 -15.96 -9.61 -15.01
C VAL A 3 -16.06 -9.37 -13.50
N ALA A 4 -15.28 -10.10 -12.70
CA ALA A 4 -15.22 -9.84 -11.27
C ALA A 4 -14.74 -8.40 -11.04
N THR A 5 -15.35 -7.70 -10.09
CA THR A 5 -14.97 -6.34 -9.69
C THR A 5 -14.37 -6.41 -8.30
N THR A 6 -13.34 -5.60 -8.06
CA THR A 6 -12.79 -5.33 -6.73
C THR A 6 -12.71 -3.81 -6.48
N ARG A 7 -12.32 -3.44 -5.28
CA ARG A 7 -12.10 -2.06 -4.84
C ARG A 7 -10.93 -2.00 -3.87
N GLY A 8 -10.49 -0.79 -3.59
CA GLY A 8 -9.38 -0.58 -2.69
C GLY A 8 -9.13 0.88 -2.41
N VAL A 9 -8.04 1.13 -1.70
CA VAL A 9 -7.59 2.49 -1.38
C VAL A 9 -6.11 2.62 -1.68
N LEU A 10 -5.73 3.70 -2.35
CA LEU A 10 -4.35 4.16 -2.45
C LEU A 10 -4.16 5.28 -1.42
N PHE A 11 -3.19 5.12 -0.53
CA PHE A 11 -2.71 6.15 0.38
C PHE A 11 -1.36 6.65 -0.13
N VAL A 12 -1.25 7.94 -0.46
CA VAL A 12 0.03 8.60 -0.66
C VAL A 12 0.40 9.25 0.66
N HIS A 13 1.41 8.71 1.34
CA HIS A 13 1.85 9.17 2.67
C HIS A 13 2.77 10.37 2.59
N SER A 14 3.63 10.43 1.57
CA SER A 14 4.47 11.59 1.32
C SER A 14 4.86 11.68 -0.14
N ALA A 15 4.69 12.86 -0.73
CA ALA A 15 5.20 13.24 -2.05
C ALA A 15 5.65 14.71 -2.03
N PRO A 16 6.81 15.06 -2.63
CA PRO A 16 7.17 16.46 -2.87
C PRO A 16 6.12 17.13 -3.77
N THR A 17 5.87 18.44 -3.61
CA THR A 17 4.88 19.17 -4.44
C THR A 17 5.09 19.00 -5.94
N ALA A 18 6.35 18.99 -6.38
CA ALA A 18 6.69 18.79 -7.79
C ALA A 18 6.29 17.39 -8.33
N LEU A 19 6.10 16.42 -7.44
CA LEU A 19 5.72 15.05 -7.77
C LEU A 19 4.22 14.86 -7.91
N CYS A 20 3.41 15.67 -7.23
CA CYS A 20 1.97 15.51 -7.14
C CYS A 20 1.28 15.36 -8.52
N PRO A 21 1.55 16.22 -9.53
CA PRO A 21 0.91 16.09 -10.84
C PRO A 21 1.31 14.79 -11.57
N HIS A 22 2.51 14.29 -11.31
CA HIS A 22 2.97 13.06 -11.93
C HIS A 22 2.39 11.82 -11.27
N VAL A 23 2.20 11.86 -9.95
CA VAL A 23 1.47 10.81 -9.22
C VAL A 23 0.05 10.72 -9.74
N GLU A 24 -0.66 11.85 -9.92
CA GLU A 24 -2.00 11.89 -10.53
C GLU A 24 -1.99 11.30 -11.94
N TRP A 25 -1.02 11.67 -12.77
CA TRP A 25 -0.91 11.13 -14.12
C TRP A 25 -0.68 9.62 -14.14
N ALA A 26 0.22 9.11 -13.29
CA ALA A 26 0.50 7.68 -13.16
C ALA A 26 -0.74 6.91 -12.71
N ILE A 27 -1.47 7.44 -11.73
CA ILE A 27 -2.72 6.82 -11.25
C ILE A 27 -3.78 6.84 -12.36
N GLY A 28 -4.00 7.98 -13.01
CA GLY A 28 -4.97 8.11 -14.10
C GLY A 28 -4.66 7.26 -15.34
N SER A 29 -3.45 6.71 -15.46
CA SER A 29 -3.12 5.71 -16.49
C SER A 29 -3.63 4.30 -16.15
N VAL A 30 -3.95 4.04 -14.88
CA VAL A 30 -4.44 2.76 -14.37
C VAL A 30 -5.94 2.80 -14.13
N VAL A 31 -6.42 3.85 -13.47
CA VAL A 31 -7.86 4.05 -13.26
C VAL A 31 -8.41 4.89 -14.42
N ASP A 32 -9.43 4.42 -15.11
CA ASP A 32 -10.04 5.06 -16.30
C ASP A 32 -10.87 6.31 -15.95
N LYS A 33 -10.32 7.18 -15.08
CA LYS A 33 -10.93 8.38 -14.53
C LYS A 33 -9.86 9.43 -14.25
N ARG A 34 -10.20 10.71 -14.42
CA ARG A 34 -9.39 11.78 -13.85
C ARG A 34 -9.39 11.65 -12.33
N THR A 35 -8.19 11.65 -11.76
CA THR A 35 -8.00 11.70 -10.31
C THR A 35 -7.65 13.12 -9.90
N ASP A 36 -8.68 13.89 -9.54
CA ASP A 36 -8.48 15.14 -8.82
C ASP A 36 -8.16 14.78 -7.36
N LEU A 37 -6.89 14.51 -7.07
CA LEU A 37 -6.46 14.17 -5.71
C LEU A 37 -6.48 15.42 -4.82
N GLU A 38 -7.07 15.29 -3.64
CA GLU A 38 -7.01 16.33 -2.63
C GLU A 38 -5.68 16.22 -1.85
N TRP A 39 -4.68 16.96 -2.31
CA TRP A 39 -3.38 17.02 -1.66
C TRP A 39 -3.43 17.89 -0.40
N THR A 40 -3.01 17.32 0.72
CA THR A 40 -2.88 18.02 2.00
C THR A 40 -1.44 17.97 2.50
N PRO A 41 -0.94 18.99 3.22
CA PRO A 41 0.40 18.93 3.80
C PRO A 41 0.55 17.73 4.75
N GLN A 42 1.71 17.06 4.71
CA GLN A 42 2.03 15.94 5.59
C GLN A 42 2.78 16.44 6.84
N PRO A 43 2.18 16.41 8.05
CA PRO A 43 2.82 16.93 9.26
C PRO A 43 4.11 16.22 9.64
N ALA A 44 4.26 14.92 9.32
CA ALA A 44 5.46 14.15 9.61
C ALA A 44 6.68 14.54 8.74
N ALA A 45 6.47 15.21 7.61
CA ALA A 45 7.53 15.61 6.67
C ALA A 45 7.23 16.98 6.04
N PRO A 46 7.71 18.08 6.64
CA PRO A 46 7.51 19.42 6.12
C PRO A 46 7.91 19.58 4.65
N GLY A 47 7.04 20.21 3.86
CA GLY A 47 7.23 20.36 2.41
C GLY A 47 6.76 19.17 1.56
N MET A 48 6.32 18.07 2.20
CA MET A 48 5.67 16.95 1.54
C MET A 48 4.15 17.03 1.67
N PHE A 49 3.47 16.36 0.76
CA PHE A 49 2.03 16.27 0.66
C PHE A 49 1.57 14.82 0.72
N ARG A 50 0.35 14.62 1.19
CA ARG A 50 -0.36 13.34 1.25
C ARG A 50 -1.70 13.46 0.54
N ALA A 51 -2.21 12.34 0.06
CA ALA A 51 -3.53 12.23 -0.56
C ALA A 51 -4.05 10.80 -0.40
N GLU A 52 -5.35 10.61 -0.59
CA GLU A 52 -5.97 9.30 -0.64
C GLU A 52 -6.89 9.17 -1.85
N LEU A 53 -7.04 7.95 -2.35
CA LEU A 53 -7.92 7.62 -3.45
C LEU A 53 -8.60 6.28 -3.21
N SER A 54 -9.91 6.30 -3.02
CA SER A 54 -10.73 5.10 -3.18
C SER A 54 -10.92 4.79 -4.66
N TRP A 55 -10.75 3.53 -5.04
CA TRP A 55 -10.84 3.09 -6.42
C TRP A 55 -11.66 1.80 -6.55
N THR A 56 -12.19 1.57 -7.74
CA THR A 56 -12.86 0.32 -8.14
C THR A 56 -12.30 -0.11 -9.50
N GLY A 57 -12.16 -1.41 -9.70
CA GLY A 57 -11.51 -1.95 -10.91
C GLY A 57 -11.63 -3.46 -11.02
N THR A 58 -10.89 -4.03 -11.95
CA THR A 58 -10.75 -5.49 -12.08
C THR A 58 -9.71 -6.00 -11.08
N PRO A 59 -9.76 -7.27 -10.68
CA PRO A 59 -8.71 -7.86 -9.84
C PRO A 59 -7.31 -7.62 -10.42
N GLY A 60 -6.37 -7.24 -9.56
CA GLY A 60 -5.01 -6.84 -9.95
C GLY A 60 -4.83 -5.35 -10.24
N THR A 61 -5.88 -4.53 -10.19
CA THR A 61 -5.75 -3.06 -10.29
C THR A 61 -4.84 -2.49 -9.20
N GLY A 62 -4.86 -3.02 -7.97
CA GLY A 62 -3.96 -2.61 -6.89
C GLY A 62 -2.48 -2.84 -7.23
N ALA A 63 -2.17 -4.00 -7.81
CA ALA A 63 -0.82 -4.31 -8.29
C ALA A 63 -0.38 -3.39 -9.44
N GLN A 64 -1.31 -3.01 -10.34
CA GLN A 64 -1.04 -2.06 -11.43
C GLN A 64 -0.76 -0.66 -10.88
N LEU A 65 -1.54 -0.19 -9.90
CA LEU A 65 -1.31 1.08 -9.21
C LEU A 65 0.08 1.09 -8.53
N ALA A 66 0.38 0.06 -7.75
CA ALA A 66 1.68 -0.07 -7.10
C ALA A 66 2.83 -0.10 -8.11
N SER A 67 2.63 -0.74 -9.26
CA SER A 67 3.63 -0.79 -10.32
C SER A 67 3.82 0.56 -11.04
N ALA A 68 2.74 1.31 -11.27
CA ALA A 68 2.78 2.63 -11.92
C ALA A 68 3.50 3.68 -11.06
N LEU A 69 3.45 3.54 -9.74
CA LEU A 69 4.04 4.46 -8.76
C LEU A 69 5.47 4.10 -8.33
N ARG A 70 6.08 3.07 -8.91
CA ARG A 70 7.44 2.64 -8.52
C ARG A 70 8.53 3.59 -9.01
N GLY A 71 9.63 3.68 -8.27
CA GLY A 71 10.88 4.29 -8.74
C GLY A 71 10.99 5.81 -8.57
N TRP A 72 10.08 6.41 -7.78
CA TRP A 72 10.08 7.84 -7.50
C TRP A 72 10.81 8.13 -6.18
N ALA A 73 11.79 9.03 -6.23
CA ALA A 73 12.49 9.47 -5.03
C ALA A 73 11.51 10.17 -4.07
N HIS A 74 11.61 9.85 -2.77
CA HIS A 74 10.81 10.42 -1.68
C HIS A 74 9.32 10.09 -1.68
N LEU A 75 8.83 9.23 -2.60
CA LEU A 75 7.44 8.80 -2.61
C LEU A 75 7.21 7.64 -1.62
N ARG A 76 6.27 7.84 -0.69
CA ARG A 76 5.75 6.80 0.21
C ARG A 76 4.29 6.58 -0.07
N TYR A 77 3.89 5.34 -0.29
CA TYR A 77 2.50 5.01 -0.54
C TYR A 77 2.15 3.59 -0.10
N GLU A 78 0.84 3.36 0.04
CA GLU A 78 0.27 2.05 0.25
C GLU A 78 -0.93 1.86 -0.66
N VAL A 79 -1.11 0.66 -1.18
CA VAL A 79 -2.28 0.27 -1.96
C VAL A 79 -2.92 -0.92 -1.26
N THR A 80 -4.23 -0.88 -1.07
CA THR A 80 -5.02 -2.04 -0.65
C THR A 80 -5.92 -2.47 -1.80
N GLU A 81 -6.16 -3.77 -1.91
CA GLU A 81 -7.17 -4.37 -2.79
C GLU A 81 -8.00 -5.35 -1.96
N GLU A 82 -9.32 -5.20 -1.99
CA GLU A 82 -10.24 -6.12 -1.32
C GLU A 82 -10.28 -7.48 -2.05
N PRO A 83 -10.56 -8.59 -1.33
CA PRO A 83 -10.75 -9.88 -1.96
C PRO A 83 -11.92 -9.84 -2.95
N SER A 84 -11.81 -10.63 -4.01
CA SER A 84 -12.84 -10.78 -5.03
C SER A 84 -12.99 -12.25 -5.42
N GLN A 85 -13.91 -12.56 -6.35
CA GLN A 85 -14.16 -13.94 -6.72
C GLN A 85 -12.91 -14.62 -7.29
N GLY A 86 -12.33 -15.55 -6.52
CA GLY A 86 -11.14 -16.32 -6.90
C GLY A 86 -9.81 -15.59 -6.75
N VAL A 87 -9.80 -14.42 -6.10
CA VAL A 87 -8.58 -13.63 -5.85
C VAL A 87 -8.60 -13.12 -4.41
N ASP A 88 -7.53 -13.40 -3.68
CA ASP A 88 -7.36 -12.92 -2.30
C ASP A 88 -7.18 -11.40 -2.25
N GLY A 89 -7.45 -10.81 -1.09
CA GLY A 89 -7.12 -9.41 -0.83
C GLY A 89 -5.61 -9.23 -0.71
N ALA A 90 -5.12 -8.03 -0.98
CA ALA A 90 -3.69 -7.75 -0.91
C ALA A 90 -3.38 -6.31 -0.51
N ARG A 91 -2.18 -6.13 0.03
CA ARG A 91 -1.59 -4.84 0.38
C ARG A 91 -0.22 -4.72 -0.26
N TRP A 92 0.05 -3.54 -0.81
CA TRP A 92 1.37 -3.12 -1.25
C TRP A 92 1.79 -1.91 -0.43
N SER A 93 3.02 -1.91 0.06
CA SER A 93 3.62 -0.77 0.76
C SER A 93 4.92 -0.42 0.07
N HIS A 94 5.15 0.87 -0.18
CA HIS A 94 6.37 1.35 -0.83
C HIS A 94 7.03 2.42 0.01
N THR A 95 8.35 2.27 0.15
CA THR A 95 9.21 3.33 0.66
C THR A 95 10.39 3.60 -0.28
N PRO A 96 10.96 4.82 -0.24
CA PRO A 96 12.09 5.16 -1.10
C PRO A 96 13.32 4.26 -0.92
N GLU A 97 13.58 3.78 0.29
CA GLU A 97 14.77 2.99 0.61
C GLU A 97 14.55 1.48 0.42
N LEU A 98 13.36 0.98 0.75
CA LEU A 98 13.06 -0.45 0.76
C LEU A 98 12.38 -0.95 -0.53
N GLY A 99 11.80 -0.04 -1.33
CA GLY A 99 11.03 -0.41 -2.51
C GLY A 99 9.64 -0.96 -2.13
N ILE A 100 9.10 -1.89 -2.93
CA ILE A 100 7.75 -2.44 -2.73
C ILE A 100 7.81 -3.71 -1.87
N PHE A 101 7.04 -3.70 -0.78
CA PHE A 101 6.58 -4.90 -0.09
C PHE A 101 5.16 -5.25 -0.54
N HIS A 102 4.86 -6.54 -0.62
CA HIS A 102 3.55 -7.06 -0.99
C HIS A 102 3.18 -8.21 -0.03
N ALA A 103 1.95 -8.17 0.45
CA ALA A 103 1.38 -9.23 1.26
C ALA A 103 -0.09 -9.49 0.89
N VAL A 104 -0.46 -10.77 0.91
CA VAL A 104 -1.87 -11.18 0.85
C VAL A 104 -2.50 -10.91 2.22
N THR A 105 -3.75 -10.47 2.25
CA THR A 105 -4.47 -10.14 3.48
C THR A 105 -5.74 -10.96 3.66
N ASP A 106 -6.07 -11.29 4.91
CA ASP A 106 -7.36 -11.88 5.24
C ASP A 106 -8.49 -10.83 5.21
N VAL A 107 -9.72 -11.26 5.53
CA VAL A 107 -10.92 -10.40 5.55
C VAL A 107 -10.88 -9.28 6.60
N HIS A 108 -9.96 -9.36 7.56
CA HIS A 108 -9.74 -8.35 8.61
C HIS A 108 -8.55 -7.44 8.31
N GLY A 109 -7.85 -7.66 7.20
CA GLY A 109 -6.65 -6.90 6.83
C GLY A 109 -5.36 -7.43 7.46
N ASN A 110 -5.38 -8.60 8.12
CA ASN A 110 -4.16 -9.21 8.63
C ASN A 110 -3.30 -9.74 7.49
N ILE A 111 -1.98 -9.57 7.57
CA ILE A 111 -1.04 -10.19 6.64
C ILE A 111 -1.08 -11.72 6.81
N MET A 112 -1.24 -12.42 5.69
CA MET A 112 -1.16 -13.88 5.64
C MET A 112 0.26 -14.31 5.23
N VAL A 113 0.93 -15.02 6.13
CA VAL A 113 2.24 -15.64 5.86
C VAL A 113 2.01 -17.09 5.45
N THR A 114 2.52 -17.48 4.28
CA THR A 114 2.35 -18.84 3.76
C THR A 114 3.19 -19.85 4.54
N GLU A 115 2.74 -21.11 4.52
CA GLU A 115 3.49 -22.24 5.08
C GLU A 115 4.93 -22.28 4.57
N ASP A 116 5.15 -22.05 3.28
CA ASP A 116 6.49 -22.05 2.68
C ASP A 116 7.39 -20.91 3.17
N ARG A 117 6.84 -19.73 3.48
CA ARG A 117 7.62 -18.64 4.10
C ARG A 117 8.02 -18.99 5.53
N ILE A 118 7.12 -19.64 6.29
CA ILE A 118 7.43 -20.13 7.65
C ILE A 118 8.51 -21.22 7.59
N ARG A 119 8.37 -22.17 6.65
CA ARG A 119 9.35 -23.23 6.39
C ARG A 119 10.71 -22.67 6.06
N TYR A 120 10.74 -21.75 5.11
CA TYR A 120 11.96 -21.07 4.70
C TYR A 120 12.66 -20.39 5.89
N ALA A 121 11.92 -19.74 6.78
CA ALA A 121 12.49 -19.04 7.93
C ALA A 121 13.23 -19.99 8.89
N TYR A 122 12.63 -21.12 9.27
CA TYR A 122 13.29 -22.06 10.20
C TYR A 122 14.39 -22.90 9.53
N GLU A 123 14.28 -23.21 8.23
CA GLU A 123 15.32 -23.91 7.48
C GLU A 123 16.55 -23.03 7.28
N SER A 124 16.35 -21.78 6.87
CA SER A 124 17.42 -20.80 6.68
C SER A 124 18.11 -20.43 7.99
N GLY A 125 17.35 -20.40 9.09
CA GLY A 125 17.91 -20.11 10.42
C GLY A 125 18.87 -21.18 10.95
N ALA A 126 18.82 -22.42 10.43
CA ALA A 126 19.75 -23.50 10.79
C ALA A 126 19.96 -23.71 12.32
N GLY A 127 18.91 -23.49 13.11
CA GLY A 127 18.94 -23.62 14.57
C GLY A 127 19.28 -22.33 15.35
N ASP A 128 19.56 -21.22 14.66
CA ASP A 128 19.70 -19.89 15.25
C ASP A 128 18.33 -19.17 15.32
N PRO A 129 17.76 -18.95 16.51
CA PRO A 129 16.48 -18.27 16.66
C PRO A 129 16.48 -16.84 16.12
N SER A 130 17.62 -16.15 16.12
CA SER A 130 17.71 -14.77 15.66
C SER A 130 17.56 -14.65 14.13
N ALA A 131 18.11 -15.62 13.40
CA ALA A 131 17.94 -15.74 11.96
C ALA A 131 16.49 -16.08 11.58
N VAL A 132 15.83 -16.95 12.34
CA VAL A 132 14.39 -17.25 12.14
C VAL A 132 13.54 -15.99 12.36
N TYR A 133 13.81 -15.26 13.45
CA TYR A 133 13.12 -14.01 13.74
C TYR A 133 13.30 -12.99 12.62
N HIS A 134 14.52 -12.83 12.10
CA HIS A 134 14.80 -11.94 10.99
C HIS A 134 14.00 -12.28 9.72
N GLU A 135 13.93 -13.56 9.35
CA GLU A 135 13.16 -14.00 8.17
C GLU A 135 11.66 -13.80 8.32
N LEU A 136 11.13 -13.95 9.54
CA LEU A 136 9.73 -13.66 9.85
C LEU A 136 9.45 -12.16 9.81
N SER A 137 10.35 -11.33 10.34
CA SER A 137 10.27 -9.86 10.26
C SER A 137 10.20 -9.37 8.80
N LEU A 138 11.03 -9.95 7.92
CA LEU A 138 10.96 -9.70 6.47
C LEU A 138 9.64 -10.16 5.85
N ALA A 139 9.13 -11.34 6.25
CA ALA A 139 7.87 -11.86 5.74
C ALA A 139 6.65 -11.01 6.17
N LEU A 140 6.74 -10.38 7.34
CA LEU A 140 5.71 -9.49 7.89
C LEU A 140 5.83 -8.06 7.34
N GLY A 141 6.96 -7.70 6.73
CA GLY A 141 7.18 -6.36 6.20
C GLY A 141 7.41 -5.29 7.28
N GLU A 142 7.91 -5.69 8.46
CA GLU A 142 8.03 -4.80 9.63
C GLU A 142 8.80 -3.52 9.33
N ALA A 143 9.88 -3.60 8.54
CA ALA A 143 10.67 -2.43 8.16
C ALA A 143 9.86 -1.39 7.36
N TRP A 144 8.88 -1.82 6.55
CA TRP A 144 7.98 -0.90 5.85
C TRP A 144 6.98 -0.26 6.81
N ASP A 145 6.43 -1.05 7.74
CA ASP A 145 5.54 -0.52 8.75
C ASP A 145 6.26 0.51 9.62
N GLU A 146 7.46 0.22 10.12
CA GLU A 146 8.27 1.15 10.93
C GLU A 146 8.53 2.49 10.21
N GLU A 147 8.84 2.45 8.91
CA GLU A 147 9.08 3.69 8.15
C GLU A 147 7.78 4.47 7.88
N LEU A 148 6.66 3.78 7.63
CA LEU A 148 5.39 4.41 7.28
C LEU A 148 4.58 4.87 8.50
N GLU A 149 4.78 4.27 9.67
CA GLU A 149 3.99 4.52 10.87
C GLU A 149 3.94 6.00 11.30
N PRO A 150 5.05 6.78 11.28
CA PRO A 150 5.01 8.21 11.59
C PRO A 150 4.08 9.00 10.67
N PHE A 151 3.99 8.61 9.39
CA PHE A 151 3.13 9.25 8.39
C PHE A 151 1.66 8.88 8.57
N ARG A 152 1.36 7.65 9.01
CA ARG A 152 0.01 7.18 9.36
C ARG A 152 -0.52 7.89 10.59
N HIS A 153 0.26 7.99 11.67
CA HIS A 153 -0.18 8.69 12.88
C HIS A 153 -0.36 10.19 12.68
N ALA A 154 0.55 10.84 11.95
CA ALA A 154 0.40 12.26 11.61
C ALA A 154 -0.87 12.54 10.79
N ALA A 155 -1.42 11.50 10.15
CA ALA A 155 -2.64 11.59 9.38
C ALA A 155 -3.94 11.53 10.21
N GLU A 156 -3.93 10.94 11.40
CA GLU A 156 -5.11 10.75 12.28
C GLU A 156 -5.67 12.07 12.85
N GLY A 157 -4.89 13.16 12.79
CA GLY A 157 -5.34 14.52 13.15
C GLY A 157 -6.06 15.27 12.01
N ALA A 158 -6.14 14.71 10.81
CA ALA A 158 -6.80 15.32 9.66
C ALA A 158 -8.31 15.02 9.66
N PRO A 159 -9.17 15.95 9.21
CA PRO A 159 -10.63 15.75 9.25
C PRO A 159 -11.04 14.52 8.43
N VAL A 160 -11.61 13.51 9.10
CA VAL A 160 -12.16 12.31 8.47
C VAL A 160 -13.43 12.67 7.71
N ARG A 161 -13.44 12.50 6.38
CA ARG A 161 -14.63 12.69 5.55
C ARG A 161 -15.35 11.35 5.36
N TRP A 162 -16.47 11.16 6.04
CA TRP A 162 -17.33 10.00 5.82
C TRP A 162 -17.82 9.97 4.37
N LEU A 163 -17.46 8.92 3.62
CA LEU A 163 -18.04 8.65 2.30
C LEU A 163 -19.50 8.24 2.48
N HIS A 164 -20.43 9.12 2.10
CA HIS A 164 -21.84 8.77 1.97
C HIS A 164 -22.02 7.80 0.79
N GLN A 165 -22.54 6.61 1.09
CA GLN A 165 -23.03 5.66 0.10
C GLN A 165 -24.21 6.30 -0.66
N VAL A 166 -24.04 6.55 -1.96
CA VAL A 166 -25.17 6.84 -2.86
C VAL A 166 -25.64 5.52 -3.47
N GLY A 167 -26.97 5.37 -3.52
CA GLY A 167 -27.72 4.12 -3.69
C GLY A 167 -27.58 3.41 -5.02
#